data_AF-A0A1J5HIM1-F1
#
_entry.id   AF-A0A1J5HIM1-F1
#
_cell.length_a   1.000
_cell.length_b   1.000
_cell.length_c   1.000
_cell.angle_alpha   90.00
_cell.angle_beta   90.00
_cell.angle_gamma   90.00
#
_symmetry.space_group_name_H-M   'P 1'
#
loop_
_entity.id
_entity.type
_entity.pdbx_description
1 polymer ?
#
loop_
_entity_poly.entity_id
_entity_poly.type
_entity_poly.pdbx_seq_one_letter_code
_entity_poly.pdbx_strand_id
1 'polypeptide(L)'
;MSYIEKMEELRLKVPRPGLTAIRCENSPYVSYSGNCKNCYLLSGSEYDEDCYYGFWLYDSKDCVDCDYCQKCELCAGCVDCIECYNTNFAQDCTGSTDCEYCYDCGSCSNCFLCANLRRQQYMIQNKKYSKEEYEKKVAKLKAQHSGEDLFVMLEEIKKDRFRICNYTL
;
A
#
# COMPACT_ATOMS: atom_id res chain seq x y z
N MET A 1 40.83 -3.78 26.55
CA MET A 1 39.42 -3.95 26.16
C MET A 1 38.88 -2.61 25.67
N SER A 2 38.57 -2.52 24.37
CA SER A 2 37.96 -1.34 23.75
C SER A 2 36.52 -1.14 24.23
N TYR A 3 35.95 0.05 23.98
CA TYR A 3 34.55 0.35 24.29
C TYR A 3 33.58 -0.63 23.60
N ILE A 4 33.86 -1.01 22.36
CA ILE A 4 33.00 -1.91 21.56
C ILE A 4 32.94 -3.31 22.19
N GLU A 5 34.09 -3.84 22.62
CA GLU A 5 34.18 -5.16 23.27
C GLU A 5 33.40 -5.21 24.59
N LYS A 6 33.46 -4.13 25.39
CA LYS A 6 32.66 -4.01 26.63
C LYS A 6 31.16 -3.99 26.35
N MET A 7 30.75 -3.34 25.25
CA MET A 7 29.34 -3.28 24.85
C MET A 7 28.85 -4.66 24.36
N GLU A 8 29.67 -5.40 23.62
CA GLU A 8 29.32 -6.76 23.17
C GLU A 8 29.19 -7.75 24.34
N GLU A 9 30.10 -7.70 25.32
CA GLU A 9 30.02 -8.53 26.52
C GLU A 9 28.71 -8.29 27.30
N LEU A 10 28.34 -7.01 27.47
CA LEU A 10 27.08 -6.62 28.11
C LEU A 10 25.87 -7.12 27.32
N ARG A 11 25.92 -6.99 26.00
CA ARG A 11 24.87 -7.38 25.06
C ARG A 11 24.56 -8.88 25.10
N LEU A 12 25.57 -9.71 25.37
CA LEU A 12 25.43 -11.16 25.53
C LEU A 12 24.95 -11.57 26.93
N LYS A 13 25.29 -10.79 27.96
CA LYS A 13 24.88 -11.04 29.36
C LYS A 13 23.42 -10.67 29.65
N VAL A 14 22.88 -9.66 28.98
CA VAL A 14 21.57 -9.09 29.29
C VAL A 14 20.49 -9.64 28.34
N PRO A 15 19.36 -10.18 28.86
CA PRO A 15 18.25 -10.63 28.01
C PRO A 15 17.65 -9.45 27.25
N ARG A 16 17.29 -9.68 25.98
CA ARG A 16 16.66 -8.68 25.12
C ARG A 16 15.16 -8.94 25.01
N PRO A 17 14.33 -7.89 24.94
CA PRO A 17 12.93 -8.05 24.55
C PRO A 17 12.85 -8.78 23.21
N GLY A 18 12.13 -9.91 23.17
CA GLY A 18 11.98 -10.72 21.97
C GLY A 18 10.94 -10.18 21.01
N LEU A 19 9.84 -9.64 21.54
CA LEU A 19 8.75 -9.02 20.80
C LEU A 19 8.29 -7.77 21.56
N THR A 20 8.06 -6.68 20.84
CA THR A 20 7.54 -5.44 21.38
C THR A 20 6.16 -5.18 20.81
N ALA A 21 5.13 -5.43 21.60
CA ALA A 21 3.74 -5.12 21.28
C ALA A 21 3.12 -4.38 22.47
N ILE A 22 2.68 -3.14 22.26
CA ILE A 22 2.19 -2.27 23.34
C ILE A 22 0.69 -2.03 23.15
N ARG A 23 -0.14 -2.44 24.12
CA ARG A 23 -1.60 -2.23 24.07
C ARG A 23 -2.27 -2.84 22.81
N CYS A 24 -1.76 -3.95 22.31
CA CYS A 24 -2.38 -4.64 21.18
C CYS A 24 -3.43 -5.65 21.67
N GLU A 25 -4.57 -5.72 21.00
CA GLU A 25 -5.69 -6.63 21.30
C GLU A 25 -5.86 -7.64 20.17
N ASN A 26 -5.97 -8.93 20.51
CA ASN A 26 -6.17 -10.01 19.53
C ASN A 26 -5.20 -9.95 18.33
N SER A 27 -3.94 -9.59 18.58
CA SER A 27 -2.97 -9.26 17.51
C SER A 27 -1.67 -10.07 17.63
N PRO A 28 -1.66 -11.36 17.26
CA PRO A 28 -0.49 -12.21 17.37
C PRO A 28 0.56 -11.91 16.29
N TYR A 29 1.84 -12.18 16.62
CA TYR A 29 2.99 -11.97 15.72
C TYR A 29 3.20 -10.52 15.28
N VAL A 30 2.68 -9.57 16.03
CA VAL A 30 2.88 -8.14 15.82
C VAL A 30 4.14 -7.67 16.55
N SER A 31 5.09 -7.08 15.83
CA SER A 31 6.41 -6.68 16.34
C SER A 31 6.65 -5.18 16.20
N TYR A 32 7.41 -4.57 17.11
CA TYR A 32 7.70 -3.14 17.13
C TYR A 32 6.47 -2.25 16.94
N SER A 33 5.34 -2.63 17.51
CA SER A 33 4.04 -2.02 17.19
C SER A 33 3.24 -1.69 18.45
N GLY A 34 2.25 -0.81 18.30
CA GLY A 34 1.40 -0.37 19.40
C GLY A 34 -0.05 -0.09 19.00
N ASN A 35 -0.98 -0.30 19.93
CA ASN A 35 -2.41 -0.01 19.75
C ASN A 35 -3.07 -0.72 18.55
N CYS A 36 -2.56 -1.88 18.14
CA CYS A 36 -3.17 -2.66 17.06
C CYS A 36 -4.32 -3.53 17.58
N LYS A 37 -5.39 -3.71 16.80
CA LYS A 37 -6.55 -4.54 17.15
C LYS A 37 -6.88 -5.51 16.01
N ASN A 38 -7.00 -6.80 16.32
CA ASN A 38 -7.27 -7.87 15.34
C ASN A 38 -6.24 -7.95 14.19
N CYS A 39 -4.98 -7.61 14.46
CA CYS A 39 -3.94 -7.57 13.42
C CYS A 39 -3.06 -8.83 13.42
N TYR A 40 -2.54 -9.22 12.26
CA TYR A 40 -1.69 -10.40 12.14
C TYR A 40 -0.41 -10.11 11.37
N LEU A 41 0.74 -10.53 11.94
CA LEU A 41 2.05 -10.43 11.28
C LEU A 41 2.35 -9.00 10.77
N LEU A 42 2.11 -8.00 11.62
CA LEU A 42 2.52 -6.63 11.37
C LEU A 42 3.86 -6.32 12.03
N SER A 43 4.65 -5.45 11.42
CA SER A 43 5.92 -5.01 11.97
C SER A 43 6.11 -3.50 11.82
N GLY A 44 6.47 -2.83 12.91
CA GLY A 44 6.67 -1.38 12.94
C GLY A 44 5.39 -0.57 12.73
N SER A 45 4.25 -1.05 13.24
CA SER A 45 2.93 -0.48 12.93
C SER A 45 2.23 0.11 14.17
N GLU A 46 1.36 1.10 14.00
CA GLU A 46 0.67 1.73 15.14
C GLU A 46 -0.76 2.16 14.80
N TYR A 47 -1.70 1.94 15.73
CA TYR A 47 -3.12 2.31 15.61
C TYR A 47 -3.89 1.59 14.48
N ASP A 48 -3.48 0.37 14.13
CA ASP A 48 -4.13 -0.39 13.05
C ASP A 48 -5.25 -1.30 13.55
N GLU A 49 -6.30 -1.45 12.75
CA GLU A 49 -7.44 -2.34 13.03
C GLU A 49 -7.72 -3.29 11.85
N ASP A 50 -7.87 -4.58 12.13
CA ASP A 50 -8.18 -5.59 11.11
C ASP A 50 -7.18 -5.61 9.94
N CYS A 51 -5.88 -5.46 10.24
CA CYS A 51 -4.79 -5.42 9.26
C CYS A 51 -3.89 -6.66 9.30
N TYR A 52 -3.51 -7.18 8.13
CA TYR A 52 -2.83 -8.47 8.00
C TYR A 52 -1.63 -8.41 7.05
N TYR A 53 -0.51 -9.04 7.42
CA TYR A 53 0.70 -9.18 6.60
C TYR A 53 1.23 -7.83 6.12
N GLY A 54 1.95 -7.10 6.96
CA GLY A 54 2.39 -5.77 6.56
C GLY A 54 3.53 -5.18 7.36
N PHE A 55 4.17 -4.17 6.78
CA PHE A 55 5.31 -3.49 7.35
C PHE A 55 5.10 -1.98 7.34
N TRP A 56 5.31 -1.32 8.48
CA TRP A 56 5.09 0.13 8.62
C TRP A 56 3.70 0.60 8.19
N LEU A 57 2.65 -0.02 8.76
CA LEU A 57 1.31 0.54 8.70
C LEU A 57 1.11 1.56 9.83
N TYR A 58 0.35 2.62 9.56
CA TYR A 58 0.00 3.57 10.59
C TYR A 58 -1.45 4.02 10.41
N ASP A 59 -2.24 3.97 11.49
CA ASP A 59 -3.62 4.45 11.52
C ASP A 59 -4.46 3.86 10.36
N SER A 60 -4.25 2.58 10.04
CA SER A 60 -4.86 1.93 8.88
C SER A 60 -5.87 0.85 9.27
N LYS A 61 -6.87 0.63 8.41
CA LYS A 61 -7.99 -0.26 8.71
C LYS A 61 -8.34 -1.18 7.54
N ASP A 62 -8.64 -2.45 7.83
CA ASP A 62 -9.06 -3.42 6.81
C ASP A 62 -8.04 -3.53 5.65
N CYS A 63 -6.75 -3.55 5.98
CA CYS A 63 -5.65 -3.61 5.00
C CYS A 63 -4.96 -4.98 4.99
N VAL A 64 -4.59 -5.47 3.80
CA VAL A 64 -3.94 -6.78 3.62
C VAL A 64 -2.74 -6.68 2.68
N ASP A 65 -1.60 -7.25 3.06
CA ASP A 65 -0.40 -7.28 2.23
C ASP A 65 0.05 -5.87 1.82
N CYS A 66 0.20 -5.00 2.82
CA CYS A 66 0.51 -3.59 2.64
C CYS A 66 1.85 -3.22 3.29
N ASP A 67 2.66 -2.45 2.57
CA ASP A 67 3.95 -1.94 3.04
C ASP A 67 3.99 -0.41 2.99
N TYR A 68 4.52 0.23 4.04
CA TYR A 68 4.64 1.69 4.14
C TYR A 68 3.32 2.43 3.90
N CYS A 69 2.22 1.94 4.46
CA CYS A 69 0.89 2.52 4.27
C CYS A 69 0.45 3.35 5.48
N GLN A 70 -0.14 4.52 5.26
CA GLN A 70 -0.58 5.40 6.34
C GLN A 70 -1.99 5.91 6.08
N LYS A 71 -2.87 5.81 7.09
CA LYS A 71 -4.28 6.23 6.99
C LYS A 71 -5.00 5.62 5.80
N CYS A 72 -4.72 4.35 5.54
CA CYS A 72 -5.34 3.61 4.44
C CYS A 72 -6.51 2.77 4.96
N GLU A 73 -7.59 2.71 4.20
CA GLU A 73 -8.77 1.90 4.54
C GLU A 73 -9.23 1.07 3.34
N LEU A 74 -9.52 -0.22 3.56
CA LEU A 74 -9.94 -1.17 2.52
C LEU A 74 -8.90 -1.33 1.39
N CYS A 75 -7.62 -1.42 1.74
CA CYS A 75 -6.53 -1.51 0.76
C CYS A 75 -5.87 -2.89 0.75
N ALA A 76 -5.50 -3.39 -0.42
CA ALA A 76 -4.79 -4.66 -0.55
C ALA A 76 -3.61 -4.58 -1.51
N GLY A 77 -2.46 -5.18 -1.15
CA GLY A 77 -1.30 -5.25 -2.05
C GLY A 77 -0.67 -3.88 -2.34
N CYS A 78 -0.71 -2.96 -1.38
CA CYS A 78 -0.26 -1.57 -1.56
C CYS A 78 1.14 -1.33 -1.03
N VAL A 79 1.92 -0.50 -1.71
CA VAL A 79 3.27 -0.10 -1.30
C VAL A 79 3.38 1.43 -1.30
N ASP A 80 3.83 2.02 -0.20
CA ASP A 80 4.02 3.48 -0.08
C ASP A 80 2.76 4.27 -0.45
N CYS A 81 1.66 4.00 0.28
CA CYS A 81 0.37 4.62 0.04
C CYS A 81 -0.10 5.43 1.26
N ILE A 82 -0.62 6.64 1.04
CA ILE A 82 -0.99 7.56 2.11
C ILE A 82 -2.40 8.10 1.88
N GLU A 83 -3.26 8.02 2.90
CA GLU A 83 -4.64 8.56 2.86
C GLU A 83 -5.47 7.99 1.69
N CYS A 84 -5.31 6.69 1.40
CA CYS A 84 -6.02 6.01 0.32
C CYS A 84 -7.22 5.21 0.84
N TYR A 85 -8.31 5.20 0.08
CA TYR A 85 -9.53 4.45 0.40
C TYR A 85 -9.89 3.49 -0.73
N ASN A 86 -10.21 2.24 -0.42
CA ASN A 86 -10.58 1.20 -1.38
C ASN A 86 -9.60 1.15 -2.58
N THR A 87 -8.30 1.13 -2.28
CA THR A 87 -7.24 1.20 -3.28
C THR A 87 -6.42 -0.09 -3.24
N ASN A 88 -6.29 -0.76 -4.39
CA ASN A 88 -5.70 -2.10 -4.45
C ASN A 88 -4.56 -2.18 -5.48
N PHE A 89 -3.52 -2.96 -5.16
CA PHE A 89 -2.34 -3.17 -6.01
C PHE A 89 -1.72 -1.84 -6.48
N ALA A 90 -1.65 -0.87 -5.57
CA ALA A 90 -1.19 0.48 -5.86
C ALA A 90 0.18 0.74 -5.24
N GLN A 91 0.98 1.58 -5.91
CA GLN A 91 2.29 1.98 -5.43
C GLN A 91 2.47 3.50 -5.53
N ASP A 92 3.12 4.11 -4.54
CA ASP A 92 3.45 5.54 -4.48
C ASP A 92 2.19 6.43 -4.61
N CYS A 93 1.04 6.01 -4.05
CA CYS A 93 -0.24 6.71 -4.23
C CYS A 93 -0.61 7.52 -3.00
N THR A 94 -1.13 8.74 -3.19
CA THR A 94 -1.56 9.61 -2.09
C THR A 94 -2.97 10.12 -2.31
N GLY A 95 -3.83 10.06 -1.29
CA GLY A 95 -5.16 10.69 -1.30
C GLY A 95 -6.09 10.12 -2.36
N SER A 96 -5.90 8.87 -2.80
CA SER A 96 -6.63 8.28 -3.92
C SER A 96 -7.76 7.37 -3.44
N THR A 97 -8.82 7.26 -4.23
CA THR A 97 -10.06 6.56 -3.85
C THR A 97 -10.55 5.67 -4.97
N ASP A 98 -10.95 4.43 -4.70
CA ASP A 98 -11.44 3.48 -5.71
C ASP A 98 -10.44 3.32 -6.89
N CYS A 99 -9.17 3.08 -6.55
CA CYS A 99 -8.09 2.95 -7.52
C CYS A 99 -7.53 1.53 -7.52
N GLU A 100 -7.25 0.98 -8.69
CA GLU A 100 -6.67 -0.36 -8.80
C GLU A 100 -5.53 -0.38 -9.82
N TYR A 101 -4.45 -1.10 -9.50
CA TYR A 101 -3.25 -1.18 -10.36
C TYR A 101 -2.76 0.22 -10.75
N CYS A 102 -2.47 1.04 -9.74
CA CYS A 102 -2.03 2.42 -9.94
C CYS A 102 -0.59 2.63 -9.48
N TYR A 103 0.12 3.51 -10.16
CA TYR A 103 1.50 3.89 -9.81
C TYR A 103 1.61 5.41 -9.74
N ASP A 104 2.21 5.96 -8.68
CA ASP A 104 2.43 7.40 -8.53
C ASP A 104 1.16 8.21 -8.83
N CYS A 105 0.04 7.90 -8.16
CA CYS A 105 -1.24 8.59 -8.38
C CYS A 105 -1.63 9.43 -7.16
N GLY A 106 -1.87 10.73 -7.39
CA GLY A 106 -2.16 11.70 -6.33
C GLY A 106 -3.57 12.28 -6.46
N SER A 107 -4.39 12.18 -5.42
CA SER A 107 -5.77 12.68 -5.37
C SER A 107 -6.64 12.18 -6.53
N CYS A 108 -6.46 10.92 -6.94
CA CYS A 108 -7.19 10.34 -8.06
C CYS A 108 -8.41 9.56 -7.57
N SER A 109 -9.44 9.43 -8.42
CA SER A 109 -10.60 8.60 -8.10
C SER A 109 -11.07 7.76 -9.26
N ASN A 110 -11.46 6.50 -9.06
CA ASN A 110 -11.91 5.63 -10.16
C ASN A 110 -10.84 5.54 -11.26
N CYS A 111 -9.63 5.09 -10.90
CA CYS A 111 -8.53 4.90 -11.84
C CYS A 111 -8.13 3.42 -11.90
N PHE A 112 -7.88 2.92 -13.11
CA PHE A 112 -7.51 1.53 -13.34
C PHE A 112 -6.32 1.45 -14.30
N LEU A 113 -5.27 0.70 -13.95
CA LEU A 113 -4.04 0.60 -14.77
C LEU A 113 -3.48 1.98 -15.13
N CYS A 114 -3.29 2.85 -14.14
CA CYS A 114 -2.86 4.23 -14.37
C CYS A 114 -1.51 4.51 -13.71
N ALA A 115 -0.75 5.43 -14.30
CA ALA A 115 0.53 5.85 -13.75
C ALA A 115 0.71 7.37 -13.81
N ASN A 116 1.33 7.96 -12.78
CA ASN A 116 1.72 9.37 -12.74
C ASN A 116 0.56 10.32 -13.11
N LEU A 117 -0.57 10.16 -12.41
CA LEU A 117 -1.75 11.03 -12.54
C LEU A 117 -1.91 11.90 -11.30
N ARG A 118 -2.47 13.10 -11.50
CA ARG A 118 -2.82 14.03 -10.42
C ARG A 118 -4.23 14.54 -10.63
N ARG A 119 -5.09 14.41 -9.60
CA ARG A 119 -6.46 14.95 -9.58
C ARG A 119 -7.32 14.51 -10.76
N GLN A 120 -7.11 13.29 -11.25
CA GLN A 120 -7.89 12.72 -12.34
C GLN A 120 -8.96 11.76 -11.84
N GLN A 121 -9.96 11.53 -12.68
CA GLN A 121 -11.02 10.58 -12.38
C GLN A 121 -11.49 9.81 -13.61
N TYR A 122 -11.99 8.58 -13.45
CA TYR A 122 -12.46 7.73 -14.54
C TYR A 122 -11.41 7.54 -15.64
N MET A 123 -10.21 7.13 -15.23
CA MET A 123 -9.06 6.94 -16.11
C MET A 123 -8.74 5.45 -16.25
N ILE A 124 -8.48 5.00 -17.48
CA ILE A 124 -7.98 3.65 -17.76
C ILE A 124 -6.75 3.78 -18.66
N GLN A 125 -5.60 3.23 -18.26
CA GLN A 125 -4.35 3.36 -19.04
C GLN A 125 -4.06 4.83 -19.40
N ASN A 126 -4.22 5.72 -18.41
CA ASN A 126 -4.08 7.17 -18.53
C ASN A 126 -5.00 7.85 -19.56
N LYS A 127 -6.07 7.18 -20.01
CA LYS A 127 -7.08 7.77 -20.91
C LYS A 127 -8.37 8.02 -20.16
N LYS A 128 -8.97 9.17 -20.40
CA LYS A 128 -10.25 9.58 -19.82
C LYS A 128 -11.41 8.83 -20.47
N TYR A 129 -12.33 8.37 -19.63
CA TYR A 129 -13.60 7.78 -20.05
C TYR A 129 -14.78 8.47 -19.37
N SER A 130 -15.96 8.31 -19.94
CA SER A 130 -17.20 8.56 -19.19
C SER A 130 -17.37 7.49 -18.11
N LYS A 131 -18.20 7.77 -17.09
CA LYS A 131 -18.45 6.83 -15.99
C LYS A 131 -18.96 5.47 -16.48
N GLU A 132 -19.95 5.47 -17.37
CA GLU A 132 -20.55 4.23 -17.89
C GLU A 132 -19.57 3.41 -18.73
N GLU A 133 -18.73 4.09 -19.54
CA GLU A 133 -17.70 3.42 -20.33
C GLU A 133 -16.58 2.88 -19.45
N TYR A 134 -16.21 3.63 -18.41
CA TYR A 134 -15.21 3.22 -17.43
C TYR A 134 -15.63 1.91 -16.77
N GLU A 135 -16.83 1.87 -16.19
CA GLU A 135 -17.36 0.69 -15.48
C GLU A 135 -17.42 -0.54 -16.41
N LYS A 136 -17.94 -0.39 -17.63
CA LYS A 136 -18.01 -1.47 -18.63
C LYS A 136 -16.62 -1.96 -19.02
N LYS A 137 -15.67 -1.05 -19.23
CA LYS A 137 -14.34 -1.39 -19.71
C LYS A 137 -13.48 -2.02 -18.62
N VAL A 138 -13.56 -1.54 -17.38
CA VAL A 138 -12.88 -2.17 -16.23
C VAL A 138 -13.42 -3.58 -15.99
N ALA A 139 -14.75 -3.76 -15.98
CA ALA A 139 -15.35 -5.08 -15.82
C ALA A 139 -14.88 -6.05 -16.92
N LYS A 140 -14.80 -5.57 -18.17
CA LYS A 140 -14.27 -6.36 -19.29
C LYS A 140 -12.79 -6.70 -19.10
N LEU A 141 -11.95 -5.75 -18.70
CA LEU A 141 -10.52 -5.98 -18.48
C LEU A 141 -10.27 -7.01 -17.36
N LYS A 142 -10.97 -6.88 -16.24
CA LYS A 142 -10.90 -7.83 -15.12
C LYS A 142 -11.35 -9.24 -15.50
N ALA A 143 -12.31 -9.36 -16.43
CA ALA A 143 -12.77 -10.66 -16.91
C ALA A 143 -11.80 -11.31 -17.93
N GLN A 144 -11.01 -10.50 -18.63
CA GLN A 144 -10.11 -10.96 -19.69
C GLN A 144 -8.70 -11.29 -19.20
N HIS A 145 -8.27 -10.69 -18.08
CA HIS A 145 -6.91 -10.74 -17.58
C HIS A 145 -6.88 -11.26 -16.15
N SER A 146 -5.86 -12.06 -15.84
CA SER A 146 -5.58 -12.42 -14.45
C SER A 146 -4.98 -11.22 -13.69
N GLY A 147 -4.94 -11.31 -12.36
CA GLY A 147 -4.30 -10.27 -11.54
C GLY A 147 -2.81 -10.11 -11.85
N GLU A 148 -2.12 -11.21 -12.17
CA GLU A 148 -0.72 -11.21 -12.60
C GLU A 148 -0.54 -10.46 -13.92
N ASP A 149 -1.42 -10.69 -14.89
CA ASP A 149 -1.37 -9.98 -16.18
C ASP A 149 -1.54 -8.47 -16.00
N LEU A 150 -2.46 -8.05 -15.12
CA LEU A 150 -2.70 -6.64 -14.79
C LEU A 150 -1.49 -6.00 -14.11
N PHE A 151 -0.81 -6.74 -13.23
CA PHE A 151 0.43 -6.28 -12.61
C PHE A 151 1.56 -6.12 -13.64
N VAL A 152 1.72 -7.08 -14.56
CA VAL A 152 2.68 -6.97 -15.67
C VAL A 152 2.38 -5.77 -16.57
N MET A 153 1.10 -5.55 -16.90
CA MET A 153 0.67 -4.37 -17.65
C MET A 153 1.02 -3.06 -16.93
N LEU A 154 0.84 -3.00 -15.61
CA LEU A 154 1.24 -1.83 -14.83
C LEU A 154 2.76 -1.61 -14.90
N GLU A 155 3.57 -2.66 -14.76
CA GLU A 155 5.03 -2.58 -14.92
C GLU A 155 5.47 -2.10 -16.31
N GLU A 156 4.74 -2.45 -17.37
CA GLU A 156 4.97 -1.90 -18.70
C GLU A 156 4.65 -0.41 -18.77
N ILE A 157 3.55 0.03 -18.16
CA ILE A 157 3.18 1.45 -18.09
C ILE A 157 4.23 2.24 -17.29
N LYS A 158 4.77 1.69 -16.19
CA LYS A 158 5.85 2.31 -15.40
C LYS A 158 7.11 2.59 -16.23
N LYS A 159 7.41 1.74 -17.22
CA LYS A 159 8.60 1.91 -18.08
C LYS A 159 8.45 3.07 -19.06
N ASP A 160 7.23 3.43 -19.47
CA ASP A 160 6.98 4.50 -20.45
C ASP A 160 7.01 5.92 -19.82
N ARG A 161 8.03 6.19 -18.98
CA ARG A 161 8.21 7.44 -18.21
C ARG A 161 8.16 8.71 -19.06
N PHE A 162 8.45 8.62 -20.36
CA PHE A 162 8.52 9.78 -21.26
C PHE A 162 7.19 10.16 -21.91
N ARG A 163 6.23 9.24 -22.08
CA ARG A 163 4.91 9.57 -22.66
C ARG A 163 3.92 10.14 -21.67
N ILE A 164 4.12 9.91 -20.38
CA ILE A 164 3.12 10.21 -19.35
C ILE A 164 3.09 11.70 -18.98
N CYS A 165 4.16 12.45 -19.26
CA CYS A 165 4.21 13.89 -18.98
C CYS A 165 3.39 14.76 -19.96
N ASN A 166 3.01 14.23 -21.13
CA ASN A 166 2.46 15.03 -22.24
C ASN A 166 0.91 15.06 -22.34
N TYR A 167 0.17 14.48 -21.40
CA TYR A 167 -1.30 14.51 -21.40
C TYR A 167 -1.91 15.49 -20.38
N THR A 168 -1.11 16.44 -19.88
CA THR A 168 -1.50 17.46 -18.90
C THR A 168 -1.34 18.90 -19.42
N LEU A 169 -1.59 19.13 -20.71
CA LEU A 169 -1.82 20.46 -21.28
C LEU A 169 -3.25 20.59 -21.78
#